data_AF-A0A2G9ZZW4-F1
#
_entry.id   AF-A0A2G9ZZW4-F1
#
_cell.length_a   1.000
_cell.length_b   1.000
_cell.length_c   1.000
_cell.angle_alpha   90.00
_cell.angle_beta   90.00
_cell.angle_gamma   90.00
#
_symmetry.space_group_name_H-M   'P 1'
#
loop_
_entity.id
_entity.type
_entity.pdbx_description
1 polymer ?
#
loop_
_entity_poly.entity_id
_entity_poly.type
_entity_poly.pdbx_seq_one_letter_code
_entity_poly.pdbx_strand_id
1 'polypeptide(L)'
;MTQRIKPDQAGRANPIEKKPPGIPLPRILIVDDENLFRGALKKELVSRGYAVMDVRSGKEAIPVIRRSKPEVVILDQMMPGMDGFETLTKIKKIHPAAQVIMLTGYGGAEAACEAGKPHVFMCLKKPCAIEEIVTAIEAAALENAHVSPVSLKQWILGVFFKRYRTDALPRRFWNGG
;
A
#
# COMPACT_ATOMS: atom_id res chain seq x y z
N MET A 1 -36.94 -5.39 -44.34
CA MET A 1 -37.31 -4.43 -43.27
C MET A 1 -37.06 -5.14 -41.96
N THR A 2 -35.85 -5.04 -41.41
CA THR A 2 -35.53 -5.67 -40.12
C THR A 2 -34.57 -4.75 -39.36
N GLN A 3 -34.98 -4.42 -38.14
CA GLN A 3 -34.55 -3.27 -37.38
C GLN A 3 -33.11 -3.39 -36.85
N ARG A 4 -32.45 -2.24 -36.84
CA ARG A 4 -31.15 -1.96 -36.23
C ARG A 4 -31.32 -1.95 -34.71
N ILE A 5 -30.88 -2.99 -34.01
CA ILE A 5 -30.79 -2.97 -32.54
C ILE A 5 -29.67 -1.99 -32.18
N LYS A 6 -30.04 -0.87 -31.54
CA LYS A 6 -29.07 0.02 -30.87
C LYS A 6 -28.74 -0.61 -29.51
N PRO A 7 -27.47 -0.73 -29.10
CA PRO A 7 -27.17 -0.96 -27.70
C PRO A 7 -27.47 0.34 -26.94
N ASP A 8 -28.37 0.24 -25.97
CA ASP A 8 -28.63 1.26 -24.98
C ASP A 8 -27.44 1.32 -24.00
N GLN A 9 -26.88 2.52 -23.86
CA GLN A 9 -25.97 2.84 -22.78
C GLN A 9 -26.79 3.23 -21.55
N ALA A 10 -26.66 2.48 -20.46
CA ALA A 10 -26.91 2.95 -19.10
C ALA A 10 -26.24 2.04 -18.06
N GLY A 11 -24.99 2.38 -17.70
CA GLY A 11 -24.52 2.40 -16.31
C GLY A 11 -24.91 1.27 -15.34
N ARG A 12 -24.62 0.00 -15.65
CA ARG A 12 -24.45 -0.99 -14.56
C ARG A 12 -23.04 -0.84 -13.99
N ALA A 13 -22.88 0.05 -13.02
CA ALA A 13 -21.69 0.06 -12.18
C ALA A 13 -21.50 -1.36 -11.61
N ASN A 14 -20.33 -1.95 -11.87
CA ASN A 14 -20.00 -3.28 -11.37
C ASN A 14 -20.00 -3.21 -9.83
N PRO A 15 -20.73 -4.08 -9.09
CA PRO A 15 -20.82 -4.02 -7.62
C PRO A 15 -19.47 -4.07 -6.89
N ILE A 16 -18.40 -4.45 -7.61
CA ILE A 16 -17.04 -4.65 -7.13
C ILE A 16 -16.22 -3.33 -7.06
N GLU A 17 -16.64 -2.25 -7.74
CA GLU A 17 -15.82 -1.03 -7.85
C GLU A 17 -15.97 -0.01 -6.71
N LYS A 18 -17.00 -0.12 -5.85
CA LYS A 18 -17.19 0.87 -4.78
C LYS A 18 -16.32 0.53 -3.57
N LYS A 19 -15.33 1.38 -3.29
CA LYS A 19 -14.57 1.42 -2.03
C LYS A 19 -15.56 1.30 -0.85
N PRO A 20 -15.29 0.44 0.16
CA PRO A 20 -16.17 0.32 1.32
C PRO A 20 -16.40 1.70 1.96
N PRO A 21 -17.65 2.14 2.16
CA PRO A 21 -17.93 3.45 2.73
C PRO A 21 -17.45 3.51 4.19
N GLY A 22 -16.94 4.67 4.60
CA GLY A 22 -16.75 5.01 6.02
C GLY A 22 -15.39 4.72 6.66
N ILE A 23 -14.33 4.45 5.88
CA ILE A 23 -12.97 4.31 6.46
C ILE A 23 -12.26 5.66 6.44
N PRO A 24 -11.84 6.19 7.62
CA PRO A 24 -11.02 7.39 7.69
C PRO A 24 -9.72 7.22 6.89
N LEU A 25 -9.23 8.30 6.28
CA LEU A 25 -7.93 8.26 5.61
C LEU A 25 -6.83 7.96 6.66
N PRO A 26 -5.94 6.98 6.40
CA PRO A 26 -4.86 6.64 7.33
C PRO A 26 -3.85 7.80 7.43
N ARG A 27 -3.19 7.92 8.59
CA ARG A 27 -1.93 8.67 8.69
C ARG A 27 -0.81 7.84 8.08
N ILE A 28 -0.01 8.47 7.25
CA ILE A 28 1.05 7.83 6.48
C ILE A 28 2.40 8.34 6.95
N LEU A 29 3.35 7.43 7.13
CA LEU A 29 4.77 7.77 7.25
C LEU A 29 5.52 7.29 6.01
N ILE A 30 6.22 8.20 5.34
CA ILE A 30 7.16 7.86 4.26
C ILE A 30 8.57 7.84 4.84
N VAL A 31 9.31 6.76 4.60
CA VAL A 31 10.70 6.58 5.03
C VAL A 31 11.54 6.24 3.79
N ASP A 32 12.28 7.24 3.29
CA ASP A 32 13.00 7.13 2.02
C ASP A 32 14.14 8.15 1.99
N ASP A 33 15.37 7.76 1.66
CA ASP A 33 16.51 8.69 1.65
C ASP A 33 16.54 9.58 0.39
N GLU A 34 15.81 9.21 -0.66
CA GLU A 34 15.74 9.96 -1.90
C GLU A 34 14.79 11.18 -1.78
N ASN A 35 15.37 12.36 -1.53
CA ASN A 35 14.62 13.60 -1.27
C ASN A 35 13.58 13.95 -2.36
N LEU A 36 13.93 13.75 -3.64
CA LEU A 36 13.04 14.08 -4.75
C LEU A 36 11.84 13.15 -4.80
N PHE A 37 12.06 11.83 -4.72
CA PHE A 37 10.99 10.84 -4.67
C PHE A 37 10.10 11.03 -3.44
N ARG A 38 10.70 11.14 -2.24
CA ARG A 38 9.99 11.36 -0.98
C ARG A 38 9.12 12.61 -1.02
N GLY A 39 9.67 13.73 -1.50
CA GLY A 39 8.98 15.01 -1.59
C GLY A 39 7.83 15.00 -2.60
N ALA A 40 8.04 14.39 -3.78
CA ALA A 40 7.01 14.23 -4.80
C ALA A 40 5.85 13.35 -4.29
N LEU A 41 6.17 12.19 -3.68
CA LEU A 41 5.18 11.28 -3.13
C LEU A 41 4.37 11.94 -2.01
N LYS A 42 5.03 12.65 -1.09
CA LYS A 42 4.35 13.40 -0.03
C LYS A 42 3.38 14.42 -0.61
N LYS A 43 3.82 15.24 -1.56
CA LYS A 43 2.97 16.28 -2.19
C LYS A 43 1.72 15.68 -2.81
N GLU A 44 1.89 14.55 -3.50
CA GLU A 44 0.80 13.85 -4.19
C GLU A 44 -0.16 13.14 -3.24
N LEU A 45 0.32 12.59 -2.12
CA LEU A 45 -0.57 12.02 -1.11
C LEU A 45 -1.31 13.11 -0.32
N VAL A 46 -0.66 14.23 -0.01
CA VAL A 46 -1.32 15.36 0.66
C VAL A 46 -2.41 15.98 -0.24
N SER A 47 -2.18 16.11 -1.56
CA SER A 47 -3.20 16.62 -2.49
C SER A 47 -4.45 15.75 -2.54
N ARG A 48 -4.33 14.47 -2.19
CA ARG A 48 -5.42 13.49 -2.07
C ARG A 48 -6.06 13.45 -0.68
N GLY A 49 -5.64 14.31 0.24
CA GLY A 49 -6.22 14.47 1.57
C GLY A 49 -5.62 13.58 2.67
N TYR A 50 -4.56 12.82 2.38
CA TYR A 50 -3.88 12.02 3.41
C TYR A 50 -3.09 12.91 4.38
N ALA A 51 -3.05 12.51 5.65
CA ALA A 51 -2.13 13.08 6.63
C ALA A 51 -0.77 12.40 6.50
N VAL A 52 0.24 13.11 6.01
CA VAL A 52 1.55 12.52 5.65
C VAL A 52 2.69 13.13 6.46
N MET A 53 3.42 12.27 7.16
CA MET A 53 4.76 12.56 7.67
C MET A 53 5.81 11.93 6.76
N ASP A 54 7.00 12.52 6.71
CA ASP A 54 8.13 11.96 5.98
C ASP A 54 9.43 12.12 6.76
N VAL A 55 10.32 11.14 6.61
CA VAL A 55 11.67 11.12 7.20
C VAL A 55 12.64 10.49 6.21
N ARG A 56 13.93 10.78 6.35
CA ARG A 56 14.94 10.34 5.37
C ARG A 56 15.66 9.04 5.73
N SER A 57 15.38 8.48 6.90
CA SER A 57 16.09 7.28 7.38
C SER A 57 15.30 6.49 8.41
N GLY A 58 15.64 5.20 8.55
CA GLY A 58 15.11 4.34 9.61
C GLY A 58 15.32 4.90 11.01
N LYS A 59 16.47 5.53 11.28
CA LYS A 59 16.78 6.16 12.58
C LYS A 59 15.79 7.27 12.92
N GLU A 60 15.43 8.10 11.94
CA GLU A 60 14.45 9.18 12.10
C GLU A 60 13.01 8.64 12.16
N ALA A 61 12.72 7.49 11.55
CA ALA A 61 11.40 6.87 11.59
C ALA A 61 11.00 6.41 13.00
N ILE A 62 11.93 5.86 13.79
CA ILE A 62 11.64 5.31 15.13
C ILE A 62 10.95 6.30 16.08
N PRO A 63 11.44 7.53 16.31
CA PRO A 63 10.75 8.47 17.17
C PRO A 63 9.38 8.90 16.62
N VAL A 64 9.22 8.98 15.29
CA VAL A 64 7.96 9.33 14.65
C VAL A 64 6.91 8.23 14.83
N ILE A 65 7.30 6.96 14.68
CA ILE A 65 6.44 5.81 14.93
C ILE A 65 5.92 5.80 16.38
N ARG A 66 6.79 6.09 17.35
CA ARG A 66 6.42 6.14 18.78
C ARG A 66 5.40 7.24 19.08
N ARG A 67 5.57 8.41 18.48
CA ARG A 67 4.77 9.62 18.78
C ARG A 67 3.44 9.63 18.02
N SER A 68 3.49 9.38 16.71
CA SER A 68 2.36 9.63 15.82
C SER A 68 1.57 8.38 15.45
N LYS A 69 2.12 7.18 15.74
CA LYS A 69 1.50 5.86 15.47
C LYS A 69 0.77 5.84 14.12
N PRO A 70 1.48 6.00 12.99
CA PRO A 70 0.86 5.98 11.68
C PRO A 70 0.30 4.58 11.36
N GLU A 71 -0.88 4.54 10.75
CA GLU A 71 -1.54 3.30 10.36
C GLU A 71 -0.82 2.62 9.18
N VAL A 72 -0.23 3.42 8.28
CA VAL A 72 0.51 2.94 7.11
C VAL A 72 1.91 3.54 7.07
N VAL A 73 2.91 2.69 6.81
CA VAL A 73 4.30 3.10 6.58
C VAL A 73 4.71 2.67 5.17
N ILE A 74 5.19 3.63 4.39
CA ILE A 74 5.86 3.39 3.11
C ILE A 74 7.36 3.43 3.37
N LEU A 75 8.04 2.32 3.16
CA LEU A 75 9.42 2.12 3.58
C LEU A 75 10.29 1.71 2.40
N ASP A 76 11.29 2.53 2.09
CA ASP A 76 12.33 2.13 1.16
C ASP A 76 13.17 0.96 1.72
N GLN A 77 13.50 0.01 0.86
CA GLN A 77 14.32 -1.14 1.23
C GLN A 77 15.79 -0.76 1.46
N MET A 78 16.33 0.12 0.63
CA MET A 78 17.77 0.33 0.46
C MET A 78 18.16 1.75 0.89
N MET A 79 18.27 1.96 2.19
CA MET A 79 18.71 3.24 2.76
C MET A 79 20.11 3.13 3.39
N PRO A 80 20.94 4.18 3.32
CA PRO A 80 22.21 4.24 4.04
C PRO A 80 22.05 4.11 5.56
N GLY A 81 22.96 3.38 6.19
CA GLY A 81 23.01 3.21 7.64
C GLY A 81 22.05 2.14 8.13
N MET A 82 20.82 2.51 8.49
CA MET A 82 19.80 1.54 8.91
C MET A 82 18.93 1.20 7.70
N ASP A 83 19.07 -0.04 7.22
CA ASP A 83 18.33 -0.49 6.04
C ASP A 83 16.82 -0.69 6.33
N GLY A 84 16.05 -0.92 5.27
CA GLY A 84 14.60 -1.08 5.36
C GLY A 84 14.17 -2.29 6.20
N PHE A 85 14.92 -3.40 6.22
CA PHE A 85 14.55 -4.60 6.99
C PHE A 85 14.82 -4.43 8.49
N GLU A 86 15.95 -3.82 8.84
CA GLU A 86 16.24 -3.45 10.23
C GLU A 86 15.20 -2.44 10.74
N THR A 87 14.86 -1.45 9.90
CA THR A 87 13.80 -0.47 10.19
C THR A 87 12.46 -1.15 10.41
N LEU A 88 12.02 -2.01 9.49
CA LEU A 88 10.79 -2.79 9.57
C LEU A 88 10.69 -3.56 10.89
N THR A 89 11.76 -4.25 11.26
CA THR A 89 11.83 -5.05 12.50
C THR A 89 11.59 -4.17 13.74
N LYS A 90 12.19 -2.97 13.77
CA LYS A 90 12.01 -2.03 14.88
C LYS A 90 10.62 -1.41 14.89
N ILE A 91 10.07 -1.06 13.71
CA ILE A 91 8.71 -0.56 13.57
C ILE A 91 7.72 -1.57 14.17
N LYS A 92 7.82 -2.84 13.78
CA LYS A 92 6.90 -3.88 14.25
C LYS A 92 7.02 -4.20 15.73
N LYS A 93 8.20 -4.06 16.33
CA LYS A 93 8.36 -4.15 17.79
C LYS A 93 7.66 -3.01 18.53
N ILE A 94 7.62 -1.81 17.95
CA ILE A 94 7.06 -0.60 18.58
C ILE A 94 5.56 -0.47 18.31
N HIS A 95 5.15 -0.75 17.08
CA HIS A 95 3.79 -0.62 16.59
C HIS A 95 3.44 -1.82 15.70
N PRO A 96 3.08 -2.97 16.30
CA PRO A 96 2.79 -4.20 15.55
C PRO A 96 1.67 -4.07 14.51
N ALA A 97 0.68 -3.21 14.79
CA ALA A 97 -0.48 -2.97 13.95
C ALA A 97 -0.21 -2.09 12.71
N ALA A 98 0.90 -1.36 12.67
CA ALA A 98 1.25 -0.54 11.50
C ALA A 98 1.38 -1.43 10.26
N GLN A 99 0.71 -1.09 9.17
CA GLN A 99 0.86 -1.82 7.91
C GLN A 99 2.04 -1.24 7.13
N VAL A 100 2.96 -2.08 6.70
CA VAL A 100 4.21 -1.63 6.05
C VAL A 100 4.21 -2.06 4.58
N ILE A 101 4.30 -1.06 3.71
CA ILE A 101 4.47 -1.23 2.26
C ILE A 101 5.94 -0.97 1.96
N MET A 102 6.65 -2.00 1.50
CA MET A 102 8.07 -1.88 1.11
C MET A 102 8.17 -1.40 -0.33
N LEU A 103 9.08 -0.44 -0.59
CA LEU A 103 9.47 -0.04 -1.94
C LEU A 103 10.87 -0.55 -2.23
N THR A 104 11.10 -1.16 -3.40
CA THR A 104 12.41 -1.74 -3.74
C THR A 104 12.86 -1.43 -5.15
N GLY A 105 14.13 -1.00 -5.30
CA GLY A 105 14.77 -0.74 -6.60
C GLY A 105 15.63 -1.89 -7.14
N TYR A 106 15.88 -2.95 -6.36
CA TYR A 106 16.87 -3.99 -6.71
C TYR A 106 16.36 -5.41 -6.41
N GLY A 107 16.44 -6.30 -7.40
CA GLY A 107 15.87 -7.65 -7.31
C GLY A 107 14.34 -7.64 -7.30
N GLY A 108 13.70 -8.77 -7.64
CA GLY A 108 12.24 -8.84 -7.69
C GLY A 108 11.61 -8.48 -6.34
N ALA A 109 10.54 -7.68 -6.35
CA ALA A 109 9.78 -7.31 -5.14
C ALA A 109 9.35 -8.53 -4.32
N GLU A 110 9.20 -9.68 -4.99
CA GLU A 110 9.00 -11.00 -4.39
C GLU A 110 10.09 -11.34 -3.37
N ALA A 111 11.38 -11.31 -3.73
CA ALA A 111 12.48 -11.67 -2.84
C ALA A 111 12.56 -10.75 -1.60
N ALA A 112 12.24 -9.47 -1.76
CA ALA A 112 12.17 -8.54 -0.64
C ALA A 112 10.98 -8.87 0.28
N CYS A 113 9.83 -9.21 -0.29
CA CYS A 113 8.68 -9.66 0.44
C CYS A 113 8.94 -10.97 1.18
N GLU A 114 9.60 -11.93 0.52
CA GLU A 114 10.07 -13.20 1.07
C GLU A 114 10.93 -13.00 2.33
N ALA A 115 11.92 -12.11 2.27
CA ALA A 115 12.80 -11.82 3.40
C ALA A 115 12.07 -11.16 4.59
N GLY A 116 11.02 -10.36 4.33
CA GLY A 116 10.25 -9.62 5.34
C GLY A 116 8.98 -10.33 5.85
N LYS A 117 8.78 -11.60 5.51
CA LYS A 117 7.48 -12.30 5.40
C LYS A 117 6.48 -12.28 6.57
N PRO A 118 6.81 -12.09 7.86
CA PRO A 118 5.78 -11.89 8.87
C PRO A 118 5.31 -10.43 9.00
N HIS A 119 6.08 -9.48 8.46
CA HIS A 119 6.01 -8.08 8.87
C HIS A 119 5.66 -7.12 7.72
N VAL A 120 5.83 -7.53 6.47
CA VAL A 120 5.50 -6.72 5.30
C VAL A 120 4.06 -6.99 4.85
N PHE A 121 3.29 -5.93 4.59
CA PHE A 121 1.95 -6.03 4.02
C PHE A 121 2.00 -6.24 2.51
N MET A 122 2.82 -5.47 1.80
CA MET A 122 3.00 -5.50 0.35
C MET A 122 4.38 -4.97 -0.04
N CYS A 123 4.92 -5.43 -1.17
CA CYS A 123 6.12 -4.86 -1.79
C CYS A 123 5.78 -4.31 -3.18
N LEU A 124 6.25 -3.10 -3.48
CA LEU A 124 6.14 -2.49 -4.80
C LEU A 124 7.54 -2.24 -5.36
N LYS A 125 7.70 -2.45 -6.67
CA LYS A 125 8.97 -2.22 -7.37
C LYS A 125 9.09 -0.74 -7.74
N LYS A 126 10.23 -0.12 -7.48
CA LYS A 126 10.59 1.20 -8.02
C LYS A 126 11.16 1.04 -9.45
N PRO A 127 10.80 1.93 -10.39
CA PRO A 127 9.74 2.93 -10.27
C PRO A 127 8.34 2.28 -10.27
N CYS A 128 7.43 2.78 -9.44
CA CYS A 128 6.01 2.41 -9.44
C CYS A 128 5.16 3.66 -9.70
N ALA A 129 3.99 3.45 -10.30
CA ALA A 129 3.01 4.52 -10.47
C ALA A 129 2.38 4.91 -9.12
N ILE A 130 1.95 6.17 -9.00
CA ILE A 130 1.31 6.64 -7.78
C ILE A 130 0.01 5.86 -7.48
N GLU A 131 -0.72 5.46 -8.51
CA GLU A 131 -1.95 4.67 -8.38
C GLU A 131 -1.70 3.32 -7.71
N GLU A 132 -0.50 2.73 -7.88
CA GLU A 132 -0.12 1.48 -7.21
C GLU A 132 0.08 1.70 -5.71
N ILE A 133 0.78 2.78 -5.38
CA ILE A 133 1.02 3.17 -3.98
C ILE A 133 -0.31 3.50 -3.29
N VAL A 134 -1.19 4.27 -3.93
CA VAL A 134 -2.51 4.63 -3.39
C VAL A 134 -3.36 3.38 -3.16
N THR A 135 -3.40 2.47 -4.13
CA THR A 135 -4.13 1.21 -4.01
C THR A 135 -3.60 0.38 -2.84
N ALA A 136 -2.28 0.30 -2.69
CA ALA A 136 -1.64 -0.39 -1.57
C ALA A 136 -1.96 0.25 -0.21
N ILE A 137 -1.95 1.58 -0.12
CA ILE A 137 -2.34 2.33 1.10
C ILE A 137 -3.78 2.01 1.48
N GLU A 138 -4.70 2.03 0.53
CA GLU A 138 -6.12 1.77 0.81
C GLU A 138 -6.35 0.33 1.28
N ALA A 139 -5.71 -0.64 0.62
CA ALA A 139 -5.73 -2.04 1.04
C ALA A 139 -5.14 -2.23 2.45
N ALA A 140 -4.04 -1.54 2.76
CA ALA A 140 -3.41 -1.55 4.08
C ALA A 140 -4.32 -0.93 5.16
N ALA A 141 -4.96 0.20 4.86
CA ALA A 141 -5.87 0.86 5.79
C ALA A 141 -7.10 -0.01 6.12
N LEU A 142 -7.66 -0.67 5.10
CA LEU A 142 -8.75 -1.64 5.26
C LEU A 142 -8.35 -2.80 6.18
N GLU A 143 -7.11 -3.29 6.06
CA GLU A 143 -6.60 -4.34 6.92
C GLU A 143 -6.45 -3.88 8.37
N ASN A 144 -5.88 -2.71 8.57
CA ASN A 144 -5.71 -2.14 9.90
C ASN A 144 -7.08 -1.95 10.61
N ALA A 145 -8.11 -1.57 9.86
CA ALA A 145 -9.48 -1.40 10.34
C ALA A 145 -10.23 -2.73 10.62
N HIS A 146 -9.61 -3.90 10.45
CA HIS A 146 -10.23 -5.23 10.64
C HIS A 146 -11.52 -5.42 9.81
N VAL A 147 -11.60 -4.77 8.65
CA VAL A 147 -12.75 -4.89 7.75
C VAL A 147 -12.80 -6.31 7.20
N SER A 148 -14.02 -6.86 7.08
CA SER A 148 -14.20 -8.30 6.83
C SER A 148 -13.36 -8.82 5.64
N PRO A 149 -12.71 -10.00 5.77
CA PRO A 149 -11.84 -10.54 4.73
C PRO A 149 -12.52 -10.70 3.37
N VAL A 150 -13.84 -10.93 3.33
CA VAL A 150 -14.61 -11.17 2.09
C VAL A 150 -14.77 -9.88 1.28
N SER A 151 -15.16 -8.78 1.92
CA SER A 151 -15.30 -7.48 1.25
C SER A 151 -13.95 -6.94 0.79
N LEU A 152 -12.91 -7.15 1.61
CA LEU A 152 -11.55 -6.76 1.27
C LEU A 152 -10.99 -7.58 0.11
N LYS A 153 -11.20 -8.90 0.12
CA LYS A 153 -10.74 -9.82 -0.94
C LYS A 153 -11.39 -9.50 -2.28
N GLN A 154 -12.70 -9.29 -2.32
CA GLN A 154 -13.41 -8.99 -3.57
C GLN A 154 -13.01 -7.63 -4.14
N TRP A 155 -12.87 -6.60 -3.30
CA TRP A 155 -12.45 -5.28 -3.77
C TRP A 155 -10.98 -5.28 -4.23
N ILE A 156 -10.07 -5.83 -3.42
CA ILE A 156 -8.65 -5.95 -3.79
C ILE A 156 -8.51 -6.79 -5.06
N LEU A 157 -9.14 -7.97 -5.15
CA LEU A 157 -9.06 -8.77 -6.38
C LEU A 157 -9.63 -8.00 -7.57
N GLY A 158 -10.75 -7.29 -7.45
CA GLY A 158 -11.31 -6.50 -8.54
C GLY A 158 -10.40 -5.37 -9.02
N VAL A 159 -9.76 -4.64 -8.10
CA VAL A 159 -8.81 -3.57 -8.42
C VAL A 159 -7.52 -4.16 -9.01
N PHE A 160 -6.99 -5.22 -8.39
CA PHE A 160 -5.72 -5.82 -8.80
C PHE A 160 -5.83 -6.62 -10.10
N PHE A 161 -6.89 -7.40 -10.35
CA PHE A 161 -7.07 -8.11 -11.63
C PHE A 161 -7.11 -7.17 -12.83
N LYS A 162 -7.54 -5.93 -12.63
CA LYS A 162 -7.66 -4.91 -13.68
C LYS A 162 -6.35 -4.12 -13.89
N ARG A 163 -5.42 -4.15 -12.92
CA ARG A 163 -4.29 -3.20 -12.85
C ARG A 163 -2.91 -3.84 -12.61
N TYR A 164 -2.84 -5.03 -12.02
CA TYR A 164 -1.60 -5.73 -11.66
C TYR A 164 -1.63 -7.20 -12.09
N ARG A 165 -0.45 -7.79 -12.29
CA ARG A 165 -0.32 -9.25 -12.31
C ARG A 165 -0.56 -9.80 -10.90
N THR A 166 -0.97 -11.05 -10.81
CA THR A 166 -1.37 -11.72 -9.55
C THR A 166 -0.25 -11.77 -8.50
N ASP A 167 1.02 -11.65 -8.93
CA ASP A 167 2.28 -11.60 -8.16
C ASP A 167 2.40 -10.43 -7.16
N ALA A 168 1.63 -9.35 -7.32
CA ALA A 168 1.68 -8.19 -6.43
C ALA A 168 0.70 -8.24 -5.23
N LEU A 169 -0.09 -9.30 -5.08
CA LEU A 169 -1.15 -9.36 -4.07
C LEU A 169 -0.63 -9.64 -2.64
N PRO A 170 -1.29 -9.12 -1.58
CA PRO A 170 -0.94 -9.46 -0.20
C PRO A 170 -1.01 -10.96 0.10
N ARG A 171 -0.12 -11.48 0.98
CA ARG A 171 0.05 -12.92 1.26
C ARG A 171 -1.24 -13.72 1.46
N ARG A 172 -2.23 -13.17 2.17
CA ARG A 172 -3.49 -13.88 2.45
C ARG A 172 -4.31 -14.23 1.19
N PHE A 173 -4.00 -13.62 0.05
CA PHE A 173 -4.67 -13.88 -1.22
C PHE A 173 -4.04 -15.01 -2.03
N TRP A 174 -2.83 -15.44 -1.66
CA TRP A 174 -2.11 -16.54 -2.28
C TRP A 174 -2.59 -17.91 -1.82
N ASN A 175 -3.02 -18.01 -0.56
CA ASN A 175 -3.54 -19.26 -0.01
C ASN A 175 -5.06 -19.22 -0.03
N GLY A 176 -5.62 -19.58 -1.19
CA GLY A 176 -7.02 -19.91 -1.39
C GLY A 176 -7.14 -21.27 -2.06
N GLY A 177 -6.97 -22.31 -1.26
CA GLY A 177 -7.02 -23.73 -1.60
C GLY A 177 -6.60 -24.55 -0.39
#